data_AF-A0A7Y3M1F3-F1
#
_entry.id   AF-A0A7Y3M1F3-F1
#
_cell.length_a   1.000
_cell.length_b   1.000
_cell.length_c   1.000
_cell.angle_alpha   90.00
_cell.angle_beta   90.00
_cell.angle_gamma   90.00
#
_symmetry.space_group_name_H-M   'P 1'
#
loop_
_entity.id
_entity.type
_entity.pdbx_description
1 polymer ?
#
loop_
_entity_poly.entity_id
_entity_poly.type
_entity_poly.pdbx_seq_one_letter_code
_entity_poly.pdbx_strand_id
1 'polypeptide(L)' 'MTLPVGFVVELDRHTRVIDGGRALLGGFPTRLLRLTPKARPLLADRTLPVRDAASALLADRLLDTGMAHP' A
#
# COMPACT_ATOMS: atom_id res chain seq x y z
N MET A 1 -9.22 1.41 -10.44
CA MET A 1 -10.06 0.25 -10.86
C MET A 1 -9.66 -0.89 -9.95
N THR A 2 -10.56 -1.71 -9.41
CA THR A 2 -10.11 -2.72 -8.42
C THR A 2 -9.22 -3.76 -9.07
N LEU A 3 -7.96 -3.86 -8.61
CA LEU A 3 -6.97 -4.83 -9.07
C LEU A 3 -7.48 -6.27 -8.90
N PRO A 4 -7.06 -7.20 -9.77
CA PRO A 4 -7.51 -8.59 -9.71
C PRO A 4 -6.95 -9.31 -8.48
N VAL A 5 -7.73 -10.27 -7.95
CA VAL A 5 -7.27 -11.18 -6.90
C VAL A 5 -6.06 -11.98 -7.42
N GLY A 6 -5.03 -12.10 -6.58
CA GLY A 6 -3.75 -12.72 -6.92
C GLY A 6 -2.68 -11.72 -7.38
N PHE A 7 -3.04 -10.46 -7.66
CA PHE A 7 -2.07 -9.40 -7.88
C PHE A 7 -1.29 -9.10 -6.58
N VAL A 8 -0.02 -8.77 -6.69
CA VAL A 8 0.81 -8.38 -5.54
C VAL A 8 1.45 -7.05 -5.89
N VAL A 9 1.47 -6.13 -4.93
CA VAL A 9 2.26 -4.89 -5.04
C VAL A 9 3.32 -4.86 -3.97
N GLU A 10 4.46 -4.29 -4.30
CA GLU A 10 5.55 -4.02 -3.37
C GLU A 10 5.71 -2.52 -3.16
N LEU A 11 5.93 -2.10 -1.90
CA LEU A 11 6.22 -0.72 -1.58
C LEU A 11 7.50 -0.26 -2.27
N ASP A 12 7.43 0.89 -2.93
CA ASP A 12 8.58 1.54 -3.56
C ASP A 12 9.72 1.69 -2.54
N ARG A 13 10.97 1.55 -3.00
CA ARG A 13 12.17 1.63 -2.15
C ARG A 13 12.27 2.92 -1.33
N HIS A 14 11.66 4.01 -1.80
CA HIS A 14 11.59 5.30 -1.11
C HIS A 14 10.39 5.41 -0.16
N THR A 15 9.41 4.51 -0.27
CA THR A 15 8.29 4.39 0.68
C THR A 15 8.74 3.75 1.99
N ARG A 16 8.58 4.52 3.07
CA ARG A 16 8.89 4.14 4.45
C ARG A 16 7.62 3.87 5.22
N VAL A 17 7.60 2.78 5.96
CA VAL A 17 6.58 2.49 6.98
C VAL A 17 7.01 3.17 8.27
N ILE A 18 6.14 4.01 8.83
CA ILE A 18 6.41 4.80 10.04
C ILE A 18 5.27 4.67 11.05
N ASP A 19 5.43 5.30 12.21
CA ASP A 19 4.43 5.30 13.30
C ASP A 19 4.01 3.87 13.69
N GLY A 20 4.98 2.95 13.76
CA GLY A 20 4.72 1.54 14.10
C GLY A 20 3.76 0.82 13.15
N GLY A 21 3.84 1.09 11.84
CA GLY A 21 2.97 0.46 10.84
C GLY A 21 1.66 1.19 10.59
N ARG A 22 1.50 2.41 11.13
CA ARG A 22 0.24 3.17 11.01
C ARG A 22 0.26 4.18 9.88
N ALA A 23 1.42 4.49 9.32
CA ALA A 23 1.52 5.42 8.20
C ALA A 23 2.64 5.05 7.23
N LEU A 24 2.51 5.53 5.99
CA LEU A 24 3.46 5.41 4.91
C LEU A 24 3.93 6.79 4.48
N LEU A 25 5.23 6.98 4.29
CA LEU A 25 5.84 8.21 3.79
C LEU A 25 6.61 7.88 2.51
N GLY A 26 6.28 8.55 1.39
CA GLY A 26 6.86 8.24 0.08
C GLY A 26 6.06 8.84 -1.08
N GLY A 27 6.13 8.22 -2.25
CA GLY A 27 5.47 8.70 -3.47
C GLY A 27 6.18 9.90 -4.12
N PHE A 28 5.67 10.31 -5.28
CA PHE A 28 6.15 11.50 -6.00
C PHE A 28 4.97 12.33 -6.50
N PRO A 29 4.76 13.57 -5.98
CA PRO A 29 5.51 14.21 -4.90
C PRO A 29 5.33 13.49 -3.54
N THR A 30 6.26 13.70 -2.61
CA THR A 30 6.25 13.05 -1.28
C THR A 30 4.97 13.34 -0.51
N ARG A 31 4.34 12.29 0.02
CA ARG A 31 3.07 12.33 0.77
C ARG A 31 3.16 11.46 2.01
N LEU A 32 2.30 11.75 2.99
CA LEU A 32 2.05 10.92 4.16
C LEU A 32 0.66 10.29 4.04
N LEU A 33 0.59 8.96 4.01
CA LEU A 33 -0.66 8.21 4.04
C LEU A 33 -0.84 7.56 5.41
N ARG A 34 -2.00 7.77 6.04
CA ARG A 34 -2.37 7.10 7.30
C ARG A 34 -3.19 5.86 7.00
N LEU A 35 -2.73 4.72 7.51
CA LEU A 35 -3.42 3.44 7.39
C LEU A 35 -4.51 3.33 8.46
N THR A 36 -5.71 3.03 8.01
CA THR A 36 -6.81 2.64 8.90
C THR A 36 -6.43 1.35 9.65
N PRO A 37 -7.01 1.08 10.83
CA PRO A 37 -6.72 -0.16 11.55
C PRO A 37 -6.93 -1.44 10.71
N LYS A 38 -7.90 -1.44 9.78
CA LYS A 38 -8.17 -2.56 8.87
C LYS A 38 -7.13 -2.73 7.77
N ALA A 39 -6.47 -1.64 7.35
CA ALA A 39 -5.47 -1.67 6.28
C ALA A 39 -4.10 -2.17 6.74
N ARG A 40 -3.74 -1.93 8.01
CA ARG A 40 -2.43 -2.29 8.58
C ARG A 40 -2.07 -3.78 8.40
N PRO A 41 -2.95 -4.75 8.72
CA PRO A 41 -2.62 -6.16 8.57
C PRO A 41 -2.62 -6.64 7.11
N LEU A 42 -3.08 -5.82 6.14
CA LEU A 42 -3.05 -6.19 4.72
C LEU A 42 -1.65 -6.04 4.12
N LEU A 43 -0.80 -5.23 4.74
CA LEU A 43 0.60 -5.09 4.36
C LEU A 43 1.42 -6.14 5.12
N ALA A 44 1.99 -7.08 4.38
CA ALA A 44 2.92 -8.09 4.89
C ALA A 44 4.34 -7.68 4.50
N ASP A 45 5.12 -7.28 5.51
CA ASP A 45 6.44 -6.67 5.34
C ASP A 45 6.41 -5.41 4.49
N ARG A 46 6.74 -5.54 3.20
CA ARG A 46 6.72 -4.48 2.19
C ARG A 46 5.80 -4.82 1.02
N THR A 47 5.05 -5.91 1.11
CA THR A 47 4.18 -6.39 0.04
C THR A 47 2.72 -6.36 0.45
N LEU A 48 1.84 -6.22 -0.52
CA LEU A 48 0.40 -6.28 -0.33
C LEU A 48 -0.20 -7.18 -1.41
N PRO A 49 -0.54 -8.43 -1.05
CA PRO A 49 -1.28 -9.32 -1.94
C PRO A 49 -2.75 -8.92 -1.98
N VAL A 50 -3.29 -8.79 -3.18
CA VAL A 50 -4.72 -8.56 -3.43
C VAL A 50 -5.47 -9.88 -3.26
N ARG A 51 -6.25 -9.96 -2.18
CA ARG A 51 -7.04 -11.15 -1.80
C ARG A 51 -8.54 -10.87 -1.75
N ASP A 52 -8.91 -9.61 -1.63
CA ASP A 52 -10.28 -9.15 -1.47
C ASP A 52 -10.43 -7.69 -1.97
N ALA A 53 -11.64 -7.14 -1.87
CA ALA A 53 -11.91 -5.77 -2.27
C ALA A 53 -11.13 -4.71 -1.46
N ALA A 54 -10.82 -4.99 -0.19
CA ALA A 54 -10.11 -4.05 0.68
C ALA A 54 -8.63 -3.93 0.30
N SER A 55 -7.97 -5.06 0.09
CA SER A 55 -6.61 -5.14 -0.43
C SER A 55 -6.51 -4.63 -1.86
N ALA A 56 -7.51 -4.91 -2.73
CA ALA A 56 -7.56 -4.35 -4.08
C ALA A 56 -7.62 -2.82 -4.06
N LEU A 57 -8.48 -2.25 -3.21
CA LEU A 57 -8.60 -0.80 -3.06
C LEU A 57 -7.31 -0.17 -2.51
N LEU A 58 -6.68 -0.80 -1.52
CA LEU A 58 -5.43 -0.31 -0.95
C LEU A 58 -4.29 -0.37 -1.98
N ALA A 59 -4.18 -1.48 -2.72
CA ALA A 59 -3.21 -1.64 -3.80
C ALA A 59 -3.37 -0.56 -4.89
N ASP A 60 -4.61 -0.34 -5.38
CA ASP A 60 -4.94 0.70 -6.37
C ASP A 60 -4.45 2.08 -5.89
N ARG A 61 -4.68 2.41 -4.62
CA ARG A 61 -4.23 3.69 -4.04
C ARG A 61 -2.72 3.81 -3.88
N LEU A 62 -2.03 2.72 -3.55
CA LEU A 62 -0.57 2.75 -3.43
C LEU A 62 0.08 2.93 -4.80
N LEU A 63 -0.46 2.30 -5.85
CA LEU A 63 0.00 2.51 -7.23
C LEU A 63 -0.27 3.94 -7.70
N ASP A 64 -1.50 4.44 -7.51
CA ASP A 64 -1.91 5.79 -7.90
C ASP A 64 -1.04 6.88 -7.27
N THR A 65 -0.52 6.63 -6.05
CA THR A 65 0.31 7.58 -5.31
C THR A 65 1.82 7.41 -5.57
N GLY A 66 2.22 6.43 -6.38
CA GLY A 66 3.62 6.06 -6.59
C GLY A 66 4.29 5.53 -5.32
N MET A 67 3.51 5.03 -4.36
CA MET A 67 3.99 4.46 -3.10
C MET A 67 4.37 2.98 -3.24
N ALA A 68 3.84 2.31 -4.26
CA ALA A 68 4.10 0.93 -4.58
C ALA A 68 4.24 0.74 -6.09
N HIS A 69 4.82 -0.38 -6.48
CA HIS A 69 4.88 -0.88 -7.84
C HIS A 69 4.36 -2.33 -7.90
N PRO A 70 4.01 -2.85 -9.09
CA PRO A 70 3.76 -4.27 -9.30
C PRO A 70 4.93 -5.14 -8.86
#